data_AF-A0A624U181-F1
#
_entry.id   AF-A0A624U181-F1
#
_cell.length_a   1.000
_cell.length_b   1.000
_cell.length_c   1.000
_cell.angle_alpha   90.00
_cell.angle_beta   90.00
_cell.angle_gamma   90.00
#
_symmetry.space_group_name_H-M   'P 1'
#
loop_
_entity.id
_entity.type
_entity.pdbx_description
1 polymer ?
#
loop_
_entity_poly.entity_id
_entity_poly.type
_entity_poly.pdbx_seq_one_letter_code
_entity_poly.pdbx_strand_id
1 'polypeptide(L)'
;METKGLVDAIKHCLQLVHESEPQIINEKLELAEDFCKKHKDDDGKISLEVLGRHLFPEHEHLLLNVAQNEPYNLSERVSIDNTGLKALVRYRGSDKRMSISFDADLLTSKTVEFDSTTGKLTFNQIPMVLRKALEKG
;
A
#
# COMPACT_ATOMS: atom_id res chain seq x y z
N MET A 1 14.41 -4.89 4.02
CA MET A 1 14.47 -3.49 3.55
C MET A 1 13.51 -2.68 4.41
N GLU A 2 13.95 -1.56 4.96
CA GLU A 2 13.17 -0.75 5.92
C GLU A 2 11.82 -0.31 5.33
N THR A 3 11.79 0.08 4.05
CA THR A 3 10.55 0.48 3.36
C THR A 3 9.49 -0.63 3.37
N LYS A 4 9.88 -1.90 3.22
CA LYS A 4 8.91 -3.01 3.30
C LYS A 4 8.31 -3.11 4.70
N GLY A 5 9.16 -3.06 5.73
CA GLY A 5 8.70 -3.07 7.12
C GLY A 5 7.76 -1.91 7.42
N LEU A 6 8.03 -0.74 6.84
CA LEU A 6 7.18 0.44 6.98
C LEU A 6 5.81 0.24 6.33
N VAL A 7 5.78 -0.27 5.09
CA VAL A 7 4.51 -0.57 4.41
C VAL A 7 3.67 -1.55 5.22
N ASP A 8 4.29 -2.61 5.74
CA ASP A 8 3.60 -3.63 6.51
C ASP A 8 3.10 -3.06 7.86
N ALA A 9 3.88 -2.19 8.52
CA ALA A 9 3.48 -1.52 9.76
C ALA A 9 2.33 -0.53 9.56
N ILE A 10 2.34 0.27 8.48
CA ILE A 10 1.25 1.19 8.15
C ILE A 10 -0.06 0.41 7.93
N LYS A 11 -0.01 -0.66 7.13
CA LYS A 11 -1.17 -1.52 6.88
C LYS A 11 -1.72 -2.14 8.16
N HIS A 12 -0.83 -2.60 9.04
CA HIS A 12 -1.24 -3.14 10.33
C HIS A 12 -1.92 -2.08 11.20
N CYS A 13 -1.36 -0.87 11.31
CA CYS A 13 -1.99 0.22 12.07
C CYS A 13 -3.36 0.60 11.51
N LEU A 14 -3.50 0.64 10.18
CA LEU A 14 -4.78 0.92 9.53
C LEU A 14 -5.82 -0.17 9.81
N GLN A 15 -5.41 -1.44 9.79
CA GLN A 15 -6.31 -2.53 10.18
C GLN A 15 -6.75 -2.41 11.65
N LEU A 16 -5.86 -2.00 12.56
CA LEU A 16 -6.21 -1.85 13.98
C LEU A 16 -7.24 -0.75 14.24
N VAL A 17 -7.20 0.35 13.46
CA VAL A 17 -8.05 1.54 13.70
C VAL A 17 -9.30 1.53 12.81
N HIS A 18 -9.22 0.98 11.60
CA HIS A 18 -10.24 1.11 10.56
C HIS A 18 -10.66 -0.22 9.94
N GLU A 19 -10.58 -1.34 10.69
CA GLU A 19 -10.94 -2.69 10.20
C GLU A 19 -12.28 -2.75 9.46
N SER A 20 -13.29 -2.01 9.93
CA SER A 20 -14.64 -2.00 9.36
C SER A 20 -14.85 -0.96 8.24
N GLU A 21 -13.82 -0.20 7.89
CA GLU A 21 -13.90 0.98 7.02
C GLU A 21 -12.88 0.90 5.86
N PRO A 22 -13.06 -0.04 4.91
CA PRO A 22 -12.09 -0.30 3.85
C PRO A 22 -11.83 0.89 2.93
N GLN A 23 -12.80 1.80 2.78
CA GLN A 23 -12.64 3.04 2.02
C GLN A 23 -11.59 3.95 2.69
N ILE A 24 -11.66 4.12 4.02
CA ILE A 24 -10.70 4.93 4.77
C ILE A 24 -9.30 4.33 4.70
N ILE A 25 -9.18 3.00 4.77
CA ILE A 25 -7.88 2.32 4.64
C ILE A 25 -7.20 2.70 3.32
N ASN A 26 -7.91 2.64 2.19
CA ASN A 26 -7.32 2.95 0.88
C ASN A 26 -6.90 4.42 0.78
N GLU A 27 -7.74 5.36 1.23
CA GLU A 27 -7.41 6.79 1.27
C GLU A 27 -6.15 7.07 2.11
N LYS A 28 -6.02 6.41 3.27
CA LYS A 28 -4.85 6.54 4.13
C LYS A 28 -3.60 5.91 3.53
N LEU A 29 -3.73 4.82 2.77
CA LEU A 29 -2.60 4.19 2.06
C LEU A 29 -2.07 5.10 0.94
N GLU A 30 -2.96 5.74 0.18
CA GLU A 30 -2.59 6.76 -0.81
C GLU A 30 -1.90 7.96 -0.14
N LEU A 31 -2.48 8.46 0.96
CA LEU A 31 -1.92 9.57 1.73
C LEU A 31 -0.52 9.22 2.26
N ALA A 32 -0.32 8.00 2.76
CA ALA A 32 0.98 7.53 3.23
C ALA A 32 2.00 7.45 2.09
N GLU A 33 1.60 6.96 0.91
CA GLU A 33 2.48 6.87 -0.24
C GLU A 33 2.93 8.27 -0.71
N ASP A 34 2.01 9.21 -0.80
CA ASP A 34 2.28 10.60 -1.19
C ASP A 34 3.17 11.31 -0.16
N PHE A 35 2.86 11.17 1.13
CA PHE A 35 3.66 11.74 2.21
C PHE A 35 5.11 11.25 2.13
N CYS A 36 5.32 9.94 2.03
CA CYS A 36 6.66 9.35 2.00
C CYS A 36 7.48 9.76 0.77
N LYS A 37 6.82 10.09 -0.35
CA LYS A 37 7.49 10.62 -1.55
C LYS A 37 7.93 12.07 -1.37
N LYS A 38 7.12 12.89 -0.68
CA LYS A 38 7.31 14.35 -0.58
C LYS A 38 8.15 14.81 0.61
N HIS A 39 8.13 14.09 1.72
CA HIS A 39 8.71 14.54 2.99
C HIS A 39 10.02 13.83 3.34
N LYS A 40 10.78 13.43 2.33
CA LYS A 40 12.13 12.90 2.55
C LYS A 40 13.07 14.02 2.95
N ASP A 41 13.91 13.76 3.92
CA ASP A 41 15.05 14.61 4.25
C ASP A 41 16.19 14.43 3.23
N ASP A 42 17.29 15.16 3.43
CA ASP A 42 18.47 15.15 2.56
C ASP A 42 19.13 13.77 2.45
N ASP A 43 18.92 12.88 3.44
CA ASP A 43 19.40 11.50 3.45
C ASP A 43 18.42 10.52 2.78
N GLY A 44 17.31 11.02 2.24
CA GLY A 44 16.25 10.20 1.65
C GLY A 44 15.40 9.44 2.67
N LYS A 45 15.40 9.88 3.93
CA LYS A 45 14.65 9.25 5.03
C LYS A 45 13.43 10.07 5.42
N ILE A 46 12.49 9.46 6.13
CA ILE A 46 11.31 10.12 6.69
C ILE A 46 11.23 9.89 8.19
N SER A 47 10.59 10.80 8.93
CA SER A 47 10.26 10.60 10.35
C SER A 47 8.97 9.81 10.53
N LEU A 48 9.03 8.72 11.28
CA LEU A 48 7.86 7.91 11.65
C LEU A 48 6.91 8.65 12.57
N GLU A 49 7.41 9.54 13.43
CA GLU A 49 6.59 10.37 14.31
C GLU A 49 5.74 11.35 13.51
N VAL A 50 6.35 12.05 12.54
CA VAL A 50 5.64 13.01 11.68
C VAL A 50 4.63 12.29 10.77
N LEU A 51 5.04 11.16 10.17
CA LEU A 51 4.13 10.33 9.38
C LEU A 51 2.96 9.79 10.24
N GLY A 52 3.25 9.34 11.46
CA GLY A 52 2.26 8.84 12.42
C GLY A 52 1.20 9.88 12.76
N ARG A 53 1.62 11.10 13.12
CA ARG A 53 0.71 12.25 13.33
C ARG A 53 -0.13 12.58 12.10
N HIS A 54 0.47 12.52 10.92
CA HIS A 54 -0.22 12.84 9.67
C HIS A 54 -1.30 11.80 9.34
N LEU A 55 -0.99 10.52 9.51
CA LEU A 55 -1.91 9.42 9.20
C LEU A 55 -2.93 9.16 10.31
N PHE A 56 -2.54 9.33 11.57
CA PHE A 56 -3.31 8.96 12.75
C PHE A 56 -3.35 10.12 13.76
N PRO A 57 -4.00 11.25 13.45
CA PRO A 57 -4.00 12.42 14.34
C PRO A 57 -4.57 12.12 15.73
N GLU A 58 -5.57 11.24 15.84
CA GLU A 58 -6.15 10.80 17.12
C GLU A 58 -5.30 9.75 17.86
N HIS A 59 -4.29 9.19 17.19
CA HIS A 59 -3.40 8.15 17.71
C HIS A 59 -1.95 8.42 17.28
N GLU A 60 -1.43 9.62 17.57
CA GLU A 60 -0.19 10.14 16.96
C GLU A 60 1.04 9.24 17.13
N HIS A 61 1.13 8.49 18.23
CA HIS A 61 2.25 7.59 18.52
C HIS A 61 2.04 6.15 18.01
N LEU A 62 0.88 5.83 17.45
CA LEU A 62 0.53 4.46 17.05
C LEU A 62 1.56 3.88 16.08
N LEU A 63 1.81 4.59 14.98
CA LEU A 63 2.72 4.11 13.94
C LEU A 63 4.15 3.95 14.47
N LEU A 64 4.65 4.93 15.22
CA LEU A 64 5.98 4.89 15.81
C LEU A 64 6.13 3.67 16.75
N ASN A 65 5.17 3.49 17.65
CA ASN A 65 5.16 2.38 18.60
C ASN A 65 5.09 1.02 17.89
N VAL A 66 4.21 0.88 16.90
CA VAL A 66 4.08 -0.38 16.16
C VAL A 66 5.35 -0.67 15.37
N ALA A 67 5.86 0.31 14.62
CA ALA A 67 6.99 0.13 13.72
C ALA A 67 8.33 -0.13 14.44
N GLN A 68 8.52 0.38 15.67
CA GLN A 68 9.76 0.18 16.43
C GLN A 68 9.83 -1.18 17.14
N ASN A 69 8.70 -1.86 17.32
CA ASN A 69 8.64 -3.17 17.97
C ASN A 69 8.69 -4.32 16.96
N GLU A 70 8.88 -5.54 17.47
CA GLU A 70 8.74 -6.77 16.68
C GLU A 70 7.36 -6.82 16.00
N PRO A 71 7.27 -7.22 14.71
CA PRO A 71 8.32 -7.80 13.88
C PRO A 71 9.11 -6.79 13.03
N TYR A 72 8.87 -5.49 13.17
CA TYR A 72 9.34 -4.49 12.22
C TYR A 72 10.70 -3.88 12.59
N ASN A 73 10.93 -3.63 13.89
CA ASN A 73 12.20 -3.11 14.45
C ASN A 73 12.78 -1.92 13.66
N LEU A 74 11.94 -1.02 13.19
CA LEU A 74 12.35 0.13 12.40
C LEU A 74 12.96 1.21 13.28
N SER A 75 13.92 1.95 12.72
CA SER A 75 14.41 3.19 13.35
C SER A 75 13.33 4.28 13.25
N GLU A 76 13.42 5.29 14.12
CA GLU A 76 12.53 6.47 14.09
C GLU A 76 12.58 7.22 12.75
N ARG A 77 13.73 7.20 12.08
CA ARG A 77 13.91 7.67 10.70
C ARG A 77 14.11 6.48 9.77
N VAL A 78 13.25 6.36 8.75
CA VAL A 78 13.23 5.22 7.82
C VAL A 78 13.65 5.63 6.43
N SER A 79 14.57 4.88 5.83
CA SER A 79 15.01 5.07 4.44
C SER A 79 13.93 4.60 3.45
N ILE A 80 13.65 5.43 2.43
CA ILE A 80 12.53 5.21 1.52
C ILE A 80 12.99 4.87 0.09
N ASP A 81 12.73 3.63 -0.31
CA ASP A 81 12.69 3.21 -1.70
C ASP A 81 11.31 3.47 -2.32
N ASN A 82 11.27 4.34 -3.34
CA ASN A 82 10.02 4.66 -4.06
C ASN A 82 9.38 3.45 -4.73
N THR A 83 10.16 2.42 -5.09
CA THR A 83 9.62 1.20 -5.69
C THR A 83 8.87 0.37 -4.64
N GLY A 84 9.44 0.25 -3.44
CA GLY A 84 8.80 -0.39 -2.30
C GLY A 84 7.50 0.29 -1.85
N LEU A 85 7.45 1.63 -1.90
CA LEU A 85 6.23 2.38 -1.53
C LEU A 85 5.00 2.03 -2.36
N LYS A 86 5.18 1.63 -3.62
CA LYS A 86 4.07 1.24 -4.49
C LYS A 86 3.24 0.08 -3.91
N ALA A 87 3.78 -0.68 -2.96
CA ALA A 87 3.04 -1.72 -2.26
C ALA A 87 1.93 -1.17 -1.34
N LEU A 88 1.91 0.14 -1.02
CA LEU A 88 0.80 0.78 -0.32
C LEU A 88 -0.45 0.87 -1.20
N VAL A 89 -0.28 1.18 -2.48
CA VAL A 89 -1.38 1.52 -3.40
C VAL A 89 -1.60 0.49 -4.51
N ARG A 90 -1.00 -0.71 -4.39
CA ARG A 90 -1.12 -1.77 -5.39
C ARG A 90 -1.53 -3.10 -4.78
N TYR A 91 -2.45 -3.77 -5.46
CA TYR A 91 -2.64 -5.20 -5.29
C TYR A 91 -1.56 -5.94 -6.08
N ARG A 92 -1.03 -7.01 -5.48
CA ARG A 92 -0.07 -7.91 -6.12
C ARG A 92 -0.25 -9.32 -5.58
N GLY A 93 -0.29 -10.29 -6.48
CA GLY A 93 -0.28 -11.71 -6.16
C GLY A 93 0.46 -12.47 -7.24
N SER A 94 1.25 -13.47 -6.86
CA SER A 94 1.95 -14.33 -7.81
C SER A 94 2.06 -15.75 -7.29
N ASP A 95 1.88 -16.71 -8.19
CA ASP A 95 2.14 -18.13 -7.95
C ASP A 95 3.13 -18.68 -9.01
N LYS A 96 3.26 -20.00 -9.10
CA LYS A 96 4.18 -20.66 -10.05
C LYS A 96 3.85 -20.41 -11.52
N ARG A 97 2.62 -20.04 -11.86
CA ARG A 97 2.12 -19.94 -13.24
C ARG A 97 1.70 -18.53 -13.63
N MET A 98 1.43 -17.66 -12.66
CA MET A 98 0.81 -16.37 -12.91
C MET A 98 1.31 -15.30 -11.93
N SER A 99 1.38 -14.05 -12.40
CA SER A 99 1.57 -12.86 -11.60
C SER A 99 0.56 -11.81 -12.01
N ILE A 100 -0.14 -11.23 -11.04
CA ILE A 100 -1.11 -10.16 -11.22
C ILE A 100 -0.67 -8.98 -10.36
N SER A 101 -0.66 -7.77 -10.94
CA SER A 101 -0.51 -6.55 -10.16
C SER A 101 -1.22 -5.38 -10.83
N PHE A 102 -1.96 -4.61 -10.05
CA PHE A 102 -2.68 -3.43 -10.49
C PHE A 102 -2.85 -2.42 -9.34
N ASP A 103 -3.08 -1.16 -9.69
CA ASP A 103 -3.31 -0.08 -8.72
C ASP A 103 -4.67 -0.25 -8.02
N ALA A 104 -4.73 0.05 -6.72
CA ALA A 104 -5.92 -0.17 -5.89
C ALA A 104 -7.15 0.59 -6.42
N ASP A 105 -6.92 1.77 -6.99
CA ASP A 105 -7.91 2.67 -7.59
C ASP A 105 -8.70 2.00 -8.73
N LEU A 106 -8.16 0.94 -9.33
CA LEU A 106 -8.88 0.16 -10.35
C LEU A 106 -10.10 -0.58 -9.78
N LEU A 107 -10.11 -0.91 -8.49
CA LEU A 107 -11.30 -1.43 -7.80
C LEU A 107 -12.35 -0.33 -7.62
N THR A 108 -11.94 0.85 -7.15
CA THR A 108 -12.83 2.00 -6.94
C THR A 108 -13.50 2.45 -8.25
N SER A 109 -12.73 2.49 -9.34
CA SER A 109 -13.24 2.85 -10.67
C SER A 109 -14.07 1.75 -11.36
N LYS A 110 -14.20 0.56 -10.76
CA LYS A 110 -14.81 -0.63 -11.38
C LYS A 110 -14.15 -1.07 -12.68
N THR A 111 -12.89 -0.70 -12.88
CA THR A 111 -12.08 -1.26 -13.97
C THR A 111 -11.73 -2.72 -13.68
N VAL A 112 -11.52 -3.02 -12.41
CA VAL A 112 -11.34 -4.36 -11.85
C VAL A 112 -12.42 -4.58 -10.82
N GLU A 113 -13.02 -5.76 -10.83
CA GLU A 113 -14.04 -6.17 -9.86
C GLU A 113 -13.62 -7.49 -9.21
N PHE A 114 -13.77 -7.57 -7.89
CA PHE A 114 -13.55 -8.80 -7.14
C PHE A 114 -14.86 -9.27 -6.49
N ASP A 115 -15.31 -10.45 -6.88
CA ASP A 115 -16.41 -11.15 -6.24
C ASP A 115 -15.82 -12.07 -5.16
N SER A 116 -15.99 -11.68 -3.90
CA SER A 116 -15.53 -12.44 -2.73
C SER A 116 -16.27 -13.76 -2.52
N THR A 117 -17.49 -13.91 -3.06
CA THR A 117 -18.29 -15.14 -2.93
C THR A 117 -17.79 -16.21 -3.90
N THR A 118 -17.48 -15.83 -5.14
CA THR A 118 -17.02 -16.77 -6.17
C THR A 118 -15.49 -16.79 -6.32
N GLY A 119 -14.78 -15.87 -5.68
CA GLY A 119 -13.34 -15.70 -5.81
C GLY A 119 -12.91 -15.19 -7.18
N LYS A 120 -13.83 -14.61 -7.97
CA LYS A 120 -13.54 -14.16 -9.34
C LYS A 120 -12.99 -12.73 -9.34
N LEU A 121 -11.92 -12.55 -10.08
CA LEU A 121 -11.37 -11.24 -10.43
C LEU A 121 -11.69 -10.95 -11.91
N THR A 122 -12.49 -9.92 -12.16
CA THR A 122 -12.92 -9.53 -13.51
C THR A 122 -12.27 -8.21 -13.90
N PHE A 123 -11.63 -8.19 -15.07
CA PHE A 123 -11.08 -6.98 -15.67
C PHE A 123 -12.05 -6.49 -16.75
N ASN A 124 -12.80 -5.42 -16.48
CA ASN A 124 -13.70 -4.78 -17.44
C ASN A 124 -12.90 -4.05 -18.55
N GLN A 125 -11.69 -3.63 -18.23
CA GLN A 125 -10.72 -3.13 -19.19
C GLN A 125 -9.34 -3.71 -18.90
N ILE A 126 -8.59 -4.05 -19.94
CA ILE A 126 -7.21 -4.52 -19.87
C ILE A 126 -6.30 -3.62 -20.70
N PRO A 127 -5.00 -3.52 -20.39
CA PRO A 127 -4.05 -2.73 -21.18
C PRO A 127 -4.07 -3.13 -22.66
N MET A 128 -4.04 -2.14 -23.57
CA MET A 128 -4.12 -2.37 -25.01
C MET A 128 -3.06 -3.35 -25.51
N VAL A 129 -1.86 -3.32 -24.92
CA VAL A 129 -0.76 -4.25 -25.26
C VAL A 129 -1.15 -5.70 -24.96
N LEU A 130 -1.77 -5.96 -23.80
CA LEU A 130 -2.24 -7.29 -23.42
C LEU A 130 -3.40 -7.75 -24.31
N ARG A 131 -4.38 -6.86 -24.57
CA ARG A 131 -5.48 -7.16 -25.50
C ARG A 131 -4.97 -7.59 -26.87
N LYS A 132 -4.05 -6.82 -27.46
CA LYS A 132 -3.45 -7.14 -28.77
C LYS A 132 -2.66 -8.45 -28.77
N ALA A 133 -2.05 -8.82 -27.64
CA ALA A 133 -1.33 -10.10 -27.53
C ALA A 133 -2.30 -11.29 -27.51
N LEU A 134 -3.42 -11.15 -26.80
CA LEU A 134 -4.46 -12.18 -26.71
C LEU A 134 -5.21 -12.37 -28.03
N GLU A 135 -5.49 -11.29 -28.78
CA GLU A 135 -6.17 -11.36 -30.08
C GLU A 135 -5.33 -12.01 -31.19
N LYS A 136 -4.01 -12.12 -31.00
CA LYS A 136 -3.07 -12.73 -31.96
C LYS A 136 -2.79 -14.21 -31.67
N GLY A 137 -3.12 -14.69 -30.47
CA GLY A 137 -2.91 -16.07 -30.04
C GLY A 137 -4.09 -16.95 -30.36
#